data_AF-B0W9W0-F1
#
_entry.id   AF-B0W9W0-F1
#
_cell.length_a   1.000
_cell.length_b   1.000
_cell.length_c   1.000
_cell.angle_alpha   90.00
_cell.angle_beta   90.00
_cell.angle_gamma   90.00
#
_symmetry.space_group_name_H-M   'P 1'
#
loop_
_entity.id
_entity.type
_entity.pdbx_description
1 polymer ?
#
loop_
_entity_poly.entity_id
_entity_poly.type
_entity_poly.pdbx_seq_one_letter_code
_entity_poly.pdbx_strand_id
1 'polypeptide(L)'
;MFLLRRLALSTLTNRRLFASGRVICPPEDPAQPDGSKSENLAAPQINALVQGAINEQINSELFASHTYLSMSYFFARSGVGLMGFSRLYRSMSQEEQSHADALAKYLLKRNGAVELNTIKKPATCSWANIGTTLNETVRLENCVSESLSALYRLAEKHNDVVTTEFIVTEFLNEQIESIREVNLLIARWRTLEKTPNGVYLLNRELEHKFKA
;
A
#
# COMPACT_ATOMS: atom_id res chain seq x y z
N MET A 1 -5.68 -5.05 -16.32
CA MET A 1 -5.61 -6.31 -17.10
C MET A 1 -6.15 -7.42 -16.19
N PHE A 2 -7.41 -7.81 -16.39
CA PHE A 2 -8.25 -8.55 -15.43
C PHE A 2 -8.27 -10.07 -15.68
N LEU A 3 -7.97 -10.87 -14.64
CA LEU A 3 -8.58 -12.18 -14.33
C LEU A 3 -8.99 -12.08 -12.84
N LEU A 4 -10.13 -12.52 -12.31
CA LEU A 4 -11.27 -13.28 -12.81
C LEU A 4 -12.49 -13.01 -11.90
N ARG A 5 -13.63 -13.57 -12.33
CA ARG A 5 -15.02 -13.31 -11.96
C ARG A 5 -15.46 -13.56 -10.50
N ARG A 6 -16.46 -12.74 -10.16
CA ARG A 6 -17.60 -12.90 -9.22
C ARG A 6 -18.06 -14.34 -8.91
N LEU A 7 -18.46 -14.54 -7.64
CA LEU A 7 -19.67 -15.25 -7.25
C LEU A 7 -20.34 -14.51 -6.08
N ALA A 8 -21.67 -14.53 -6.05
CA ALA A 8 -22.52 -13.81 -5.12
C ALA A 8 -23.45 -14.78 -4.36
N LEU A 9 -23.96 -14.24 -3.23
CA LEU A 9 -25.05 -14.68 -2.35
C LEU A 9 -24.75 -15.78 -1.33
N SER A 10 -24.88 -15.43 -0.05
CA SER A 10 -26.14 -15.71 0.67
C SER A 10 -26.25 -14.85 1.94
N THR A 11 -27.49 -14.44 2.21
CA THR A 11 -27.94 -13.72 3.40
C THR A 11 -28.06 -14.68 4.58
N LEU A 12 -27.44 -14.35 5.72
CA LEU A 12 -27.91 -14.82 7.02
C LEU A 12 -27.91 -13.67 8.03
N THR A 13 -29.12 -13.37 8.48
CA THR A 13 -29.47 -12.60 9.66
C THR A 13 -28.94 -13.30 10.91
N ASN A 14 -28.21 -12.57 11.76
CA ASN A 14 -28.43 -12.69 13.21
C ASN A 14 -27.86 -11.49 13.99
N ARG A 15 -28.74 -10.80 14.70
CA ARG A 15 -28.39 -9.87 15.78
C ARG A 15 -28.07 -10.68 17.03
N ARG A 16 -26.90 -10.50 17.65
CA ARG A 16 -26.76 -10.43 19.11
C ARG A 16 -25.63 -9.45 19.49
N LEU A 17 -25.99 -8.54 20.38
CA LEU A 17 -25.16 -7.57 21.08
C LEU A 17 -24.44 -8.21 22.28
N PHE A 18 -23.44 -7.49 22.80
CA PHE A 18 -22.64 -7.70 24.02
C PHE A 18 -21.54 -8.77 23.91
N ALA A 19 -20.34 -8.63 24.50
CA ALA A 19 -19.60 -7.57 25.16
C ALA A 19 -18.18 -8.14 25.42
N SER A 20 -17.17 -7.29 25.61
CA SER A 20 -15.91 -7.56 26.34
C SER A 20 -15.25 -8.94 26.17
N GLY A 21 -14.16 -9.01 25.40
CA GLY A 21 -13.35 -10.22 25.36
C GLY A 21 -12.05 -10.03 24.58
N ARG A 22 -10.95 -9.88 25.33
CA ARG A 22 -9.54 -10.21 25.03
C ARG A 22 -9.12 -10.21 23.55
N VAL A 23 -8.16 -9.37 23.22
CA VAL A 23 -7.24 -9.61 22.10
C VAL A 23 -6.63 -10.99 22.32
N ILE A 24 -7.03 -11.96 21.49
CA ILE A 24 -6.41 -13.29 21.46
C ILE A 24 -5.11 -13.12 20.68
N CYS A 25 -4.02 -12.81 21.37
CA CYS A 25 -2.71 -13.22 20.87
C CYS A 25 -2.64 -14.75 21.02
N PRO A 26 -2.25 -15.52 19.99
CA PRO A 26 -1.92 -16.93 20.17
C PRO A 26 -0.77 -17.06 21.17
N PRO A 27 -0.72 -18.12 22.00
CA PRO A 27 0.41 -18.36 22.89
C PRO A 27 1.67 -18.70 22.07
N GLU A 28 2.79 -18.09 22.42
CA GLU A 28 4.12 -18.52 21.99
C GLU A 28 4.50 -19.79 22.74
N ASP A 29 4.60 -20.91 22.02
CA ASP A 29 5.32 -22.09 22.51
C ASP A 29 6.80 -21.98 22.08
N PRO A 30 7.76 -22.34 22.96
CA PRO A 30 9.17 -22.32 22.63
C PRO A 30 9.49 -23.54 21.74
N ALA A 31 9.58 -23.32 20.43
CA ALA A 31 10.11 -24.32 19.52
C ALA A 31 11.60 -24.57 19.82
N GLN A 32 11.94 -25.80 20.19
CA GLN A 32 13.32 -26.27 20.26
C GLN A 32 13.95 -26.28 18.85
N PRO A 33 15.27 -26.07 18.72
CA PRO A 33 15.92 -26.07 17.42
C PRO A 33 15.92 -27.48 16.83
N ASP A 34 15.05 -27.72 15.84
CA ASP A 34 15.20 -28.86 14.95
C ASP A 34 16.46 -28.63 14.10
N GLY A 35 17.40 -29.56 14.24
CA GLY A 35 18.58 -29.65 13.40
C GLY A 35 18.19 -30.13 12.00
N SER A 36 17.55 -29.27 11.22
CA SER A 36 17.27 -29.55 9.82
C SER A 36 18.54 -29.34 9.00
N LYS A 37 19.01 -30.44 8.40
CA LYS A 37 20.05 -30.49 7.38
C LYS A 37 19.86 -29.34 6.37
N SER A 38 20.94 -28.65 6.05
CA SER A 38 21.02 -27.65 4.98
C SER A 38 20.64 -28.31 3.63
N GLU A 39 19.34 -28.34 3.32
CA GLU A 39 18.87 -28.64 1.98
C GLU A 39 19.33 -27.49 1.08
N ASN A 40 20.26 -27.81 0.20
CA ASN A 40 20.88 -26.88 -0.72
C ASN A 40 19.87 -26.54 -1.83
N LEU A 41 18.87 -25.72 -1.48
CA LEU A 41 17.92 -25.13 -2.41
C LEU A 41 18.71 -24.14 -3.28
N ALA A 42 18.97 -24.53 -4.53
CA ALA A 42 19.92 -23.92 -5.46
C ALA A 42 19.58 -22.50 -5.96
N ALA A 43 18.66 -21.77 -5.29
CA ALA A 43 18.38 -20.38 -5.62
C ALA A 43 19.52 -19.49 -5.10
N PRO A 44 19.98 -18.48 -5.86
CA PRO A 44 21.00 -17.54 -5.39
C PRO A 44 20.49 -16.80 -4.15
N GLN A 45 21.10 -17.10 -3.00
CA GLN A 45 20.75 -16.48 -1.72
C GLN A 45 20.91 -14.96 -1.81
N ILE A 46 19.84 -14.23 -1.49
CA ILE A 46 19.87 -12.77 -1.43
C ILE A 46 20.80 -12.27 -0.31
N ASN A 47 21.49 -11.15 -0.54
CA ASN A 47 22.32 -10.53 0.48
C ASN A 47 21.45 -10.10 1.69
N ALA A 48 21.92 -10.35 2.91
CA ALA A 48 21.16 -10.06 4.13
C ALA A 48 20.75 -8.58 4.28
N LEU A 49 21.59 -7.64 3.84
CA LEU A 49 21.25 -6.21 3.88
C LEU A 49 20.17 -5.86 2.86
N VAL A 50 20.23 -6.45 1.65
CA VAL A 50 19.21 -6.26 0.61
C VAL A 50 17.88 -6.88 1.05
N GLN A 51 17.91 -8.08 1.64
CA GLN A 51 16.72 -8.71 2.24
C GLN A 51 16.10 -7.83 3.32
N GLY A 52 16.92 -7.31 4.26
CA GLY A 52 16.44 -6.40 5.30
C GLY A 52 15.76 -5.17 4.72
N ALA A 53 16.37 -4.55 3.71
CA ALA A 53 15.80 -3.39 3.03
C ALA A 53 14.51 -3.71 2.25
N ILE A 54 14.37 -4.91 1.66
CA ILE A 54 13.11 -5.35 1.06
C ILE A 54 12.02 -5.52 2.14
N ASN A 55 12.34 -6.10 3.30
CA ASN A 55 11.39 -6.22 4.41
C ASN A 55 10.95 -4.83 4.94
N GLU A 56 11.87 -3.86 4.99
CA GLU A 56 11.53 -2.47 5.31
C GLU A 56 10.62 -1.86 4.25
N GLN A 57 10.89 -2.08 2.96
CA GLN A 57 10.06 -1.60 1.87
C GLN A 57 8.66 -2.23 1.90
N ILE A 58 8.53 -3.54 2.15
CA ILE A 58 7.22 -4.21 2.34
C ILE A 58 6.41 -3.48 3.42
N ASN A 59 7.03 -3.16 4.55
CA ASN A 59 6.36 -2.43 5.62
C ASN A 59 6.02 -0.97 5.23
N SER A 60 6.84 -0.34 4.39
CA SER A 60 6.55 0.99 3.83
C SER A 60 5.30 0.97 2.94
N GLU A 61 5.16 -0.01 2.04
CA GLU A 61 3.96 -0.15 1.20
C GLU A 61 2.71 -0.46 2.04
N LEU A 62 2.84 -1.32 3.05
CA LEU A 62 1.74 -1.60 3.98
C LEU A 62 1.33 -0.35 4.78
N PHE A 63 2.29 0.49 5.18
CA PHE A 63 2.01 1.77 5.82
C PHE A 63 1.31 2.75 4.86
N ALA A 64 1.75 2.81 3.61
CA ALA A 64 1.09 3.63 2.59
C ALA A 64 -0.35 3.17 2.35
N SER A 65 -0.57 1.86 2.20
CA SER A 65 -1.89 1.26 2.11
C SER A 65 -2.79 1.63 3.28
N HIS A 66 -2.27 1.54 4.51
CA HIS A 66 -3.02 1.85 5.73
C HIS A 66 -3.38 3.35 5.79
N THR A 67 -2.48 4.22 5.33
CA THR A 67 -2.72 5.66 5.24
C THR A 67 -3.82 5.98 4.23
N TYR A 68 -3.76 5.41 3.03
CA TYR A 68 -4.82 5.58 2.02
C TYR A 68 -6.15 4.99 2.45
N LEU A 69 -6.15 3.87 3.19
CA LEU A 69 -7.37 3.35 3.77
C LEU A 69 -8.01 4.33 4.77
N SER A 70 -7.19 4.97 5.61
CA SER A 70 -7.67 6.00 6.53
C SER A 70 -8.24 7.22 5.79
N MET A 71 -7.61 7.65 4.69
CA MET A 71 -8.12 8.74 3.85
C MET A 71 -9.45 8.36 3.21
N SER A 72 -9.57 7.12 2.71
CA SER A 72 -10.81 6.60 2.12
C SER A 72 -11.98 6.68 3.11
N TYR A 73 -11.76 6.25 4.35
CA TYR A 73 -12.78 6.32 5.40
C TYR A 73 -13.13 7.75 5.78
N PHE A 74 -12.15 8.66 5.83
CA PHE A 74 -12.41 10.07 6.12
C PHE A 74 -13.40 10.70 5.13
N PHE A 75 -13.23 10.44 3.84
CA PHE A 75 -14.10 10.99 2.79
C PHE A 75 -15.50 10.33 2.76
N ALA A 76 -15.60 9.08 3.21
CA ALA A 76 -16.87 8.35 3.30
C ALA A 76 -17.73 8.76 4.52
N ARG A 77 -17.19 9.53 5.47
CA ARG A 77 -17.96 9.99 6.64
C ARG A 77 -19.16 10.82 6.18
N SER A 78 -20.32 10.65 6.83
CA SER A 78 -21.56 11.35 6.47
C SER A 78 -21.45 12.88 6.51
N GLY A 79 -20.55 13.44 7.32
CA GLY A 79 -20.26 14.88 7.37
C GLY A 79 -19.32 15.40 6.27
N VAL A 80 -18.73 14.50 5.46
CA VAL A 80 -17.86 14.85 4.32
C VAL A 80 -18.53 14.46 3.01
N GLY A 81 -18.94 13.19 2.87
CA GLY A 81 -19.80 12.73 1.77
C GLY A 81 -19.17 12.75 0.37
N LEU A 82 -17.84 12.69 0.25
CA LEU A 82 -17.12 12.75 -1.03
C LEU A 82 -16.72 11.34 -1.50
N MET A 83 -17.69 10.58 -1.99
CA MET A 83 -17.50 9.17 -2.29
C MET A 83 -16.51 8.89 -3.42
N GLY A 84 -16.31 9.82 -4.35
CA GLY A 84 -15.30 9.70 -5.41
C GLY A 84 -13.88 9.69 -4.87
N PHE A 85 -13.59 10.61 -3.95
CA PHE A 85 -12.31 10.61 -3.23
C PHE A 85 -12.16 9.39 -2.34
N SER A 86 -13.25 8.96 -1.69
CA SER A 86 -13.22 7.71 -0.91
C SER A 86 -12.81 6.51 -1.77
N ARG A 87 -13.36 6.39 -2.99
CA ARG A 87 -13.03 5.30 -3.92
C ARG A 87 -11.63 5.41 -4.51
N LEU A 88 -11.17 6.61 -4.85
CA LEU A 88 -9.77 6.86 -5.24
C LEU A 88 -8.81 6.30 -4.20
N TYR A 89 -8.94 6.74 -2.95
CA TYR A 89 -8.04 6.31 -1.88
C TYR A 89 -8.23 4.83 -1.49
N ARG A 90 -9.42 4.27 -1.71
CA ARG A 90 -9.62 2.81 -1.57
C ARG A 90 -8.83 2.05 -2.63
N SER A 91 -8.83 2.52 -3.87
CA SER A 91 -8.05 1.93 -4.98
C SER A 91 -6.56 2.01 -4.68
N MET A 92 -6.05 3.19 -4.31
CA MET A 92 -4.64 3.37 -3.95
C MET A 92 -4.24 2.44 -2.79
N SER A 93 -5.08 2.30 -1.77
CA SER A 93 -4.83 1.37 -0.67
C SER A 93 -4.68 -0.09 -1.12
N GLN A 94 -5.46 -0.53 -2.12
CA GLN A 94 -5.40 -1.89 -2.66
C GLN A 94 -4.17 -2.11 -3.55
N GLU A 95 -3.77 -1.07 -4.28
CA GLU A 95 -2.56 -1.04 -5.10
C GLU A 95 -1.31 -1.21 -4.22
N GLU A 96 -1.19 -0.45 -3.14
CA GLU A 96 -0.06 -0.59 -2.21
C GLU A 96 -0.02 -1.95 -1.47
N GLN A 97 -1.17 -2.58 -1.23
CA GLN A 97 -1.20 -3.96 -0.74
C GLN A 97 -0.64 -4.94 -1.77
N SER A 98 -0.90 -4.69 -3.05
CA SER A 98 -0.39 -5.50 -4.15
C SER A 98 1.12 -5.29 -4.31
N HIS A 99 1.63 -4.07 -4.12
CA HIS A 99 3.07 -3.77 -4.08
C HIS A 99 3.79 -4.51 -2.94
N ALA A 100 3.23 -4.47 -1.73
CA ALA A 100 3.76 -5.22 -0.59
C ALA A 100 3.84 -6.73 -0.86
N ASP A 101 2.77 -7.30 -1.44
CA ASP A 101 2.70 -8.72 -1.81
C ASP A 101 3.67 -9.07 -2.95
N ALA A 102 3.86 -8.18 -3.93
CA ALA A 102 4.83 -8.36 -5.01
C ALA A 102 6.27 -8.43 -4.47
N LEU A 103 6.65 -7.53 -3.56
CA LEU A 103 7.95 -7.55 -2.87
C LEU A 103 8.13 -8.83 -2.04
N ALA A 104 7.12 -9.24 -1.27
CA ALA A 104 7.17 -10.45 -0.47
C ALA A 104 7.36 -11.70 -1.35
N LYS A 105 6.57 -11.82 -2.44
CA LYS A 105 6.71 -12.91 -3.42
C LYS A 105 8.08 -12.91 -4.09
N TYR A 106 8.62 -11.74 -4.43
CA TYR A 106 9.96 -11.63 -4.98
C TYR A 106 11.02 -12.12 -3.99
N LEU A 107 10.94 -11.70 -2.73
CA LEU A 107 11.88 -12.10 -1.69
C LEU A 107 11.87 -13.61 -1.47
N LEU A 108 10.69 -14.22 -1.42
CA LEU A 108 10.53 -15.68 -1.32
C LEU A 108 11.12 -16.41 -2.53
N LYS A 109 10.94 -15.88 -3.76
CA LYS A 109 11.57 -16.43 -4.98
C LYS A 109 13.10 -16.37 -4.93
N ARG A 110 13.67 -15.43 -4.18
CA ARG A 110 15.11 -15.26 -3.95
C ARG A 110 15.62 -16.03 -2.72
N ASN A 111 14.81 -16.93 -2.17
CA ASN A 111 15.10 -17.71 -0.97
C ASN A 111 15.39 -16.84 0.27
N GLY A 112 14.79 -15.64 0.30
CA GLY A 112 14.84 -14.74 1.44
C GLY A 112 13.68 -14.96 2.40
N ALA A 113 13.83 -14.51 3.64
CA ALA A 113 12.79 -14.58 4.66
C ALA A 113 12.00 -13.27 4.73
N VAL A 114 10.67 -13.37 4.68
CA VAL A 114 9.76 -12.23 4.84
C VAL A 114 9.49 -12.00 6.32
N GLU A 115 9.78 -10.79 6.80
CA GLU A 115 9.53 -10.37 8.18
C GLU A 115 8.60 -9.16 8.19
N LEU A 116 7.36 -9.37 8.65
CA LEU A 116 6.36 -8.31 8.72
C LEU A 116 6.52 -7.52 10.03
N ASN A 117 6.82 -6.24 9.86
CA ASN A 117 7.00 -5.31 10.98
C ASN A 117 5.68 -4.68 11.42
N THR A 118 5.74 -3.93 12.53
CA THR A 118 4.59 -3.16 13.01
C THR A 118 4.23 -2.05 12.03
N ILE A 119 3.01 -2.07 11.53
CA ILE A 119 2.45 -0.98 10.74
C ILE A 119 1.99 0.13 11.68
N LYS A 120 2.69 1.27 11.64
CA LYS A 120 2.35 2.43 12.47
C LYS A 120 0.99 3.01 12.03
N LYS A 121 0.27 3.60 12.98
CA LYS A 121 -0.91 4.42 12.69
C LYS A 121 -0.51 5.63 11.83
N PRO A 122 -1.32 6.04 10.84
CA PRO A 122 -1.12 7.31 10.14
C PRO A 122 -1.07 8.51 11.10
N ALA A 123 -0.28 9.53 10.76
CA ALA A 123 -0.07 10.70 11.62
C ALA A 123 -1.37 11.49 11.88
N THR A 124 -2.28 11.50 10.90
CA THR A 124 -3.60 12.09 11.02
C THR A 124 -4.68 11.14 10.51
N CYS A 125 -5.88 11.25 11.07
CA CYS A 125 -7.09 10.60 10.58
C CYS A 125 -8.20 11.62 10.26
N SER A 126 -7.85 12.92 10.24
CA SER A 126 -8.76 14.01 9.92
C SER A 126 -8.03 15.10 9.14
N TRP A 127 -8.60 15.46 8.00
CA TRP A 127 -8.04 16.44 7.09
C TRP A 127 -8.94 17.67 7.00
N ALA A 128 -8.35 18.84 6.74
CA ALA A 128 -9.10 20.08 6.66
C ALA A 128 -9.89 20.18 5.34
N ASN A 129 -9.30 19.70 4.25
CA ASN A 129 -9.89 19.72 2.91
C ASN A 129 -9.18 18.72 1.97
N ILE A 130 -9.70 18.58 0.75
CA ILE A 130 -9.11 17.73 -0.31
C ILE A 130 -7.66 18.12 -0.61
N GLY A 131 -7.34 19.42 -0.66
CA GLY A 131 -5.98 19.89 -0.92
C GLY A 131 -4.97 19.35 0.11
N THR A 132 -5.36 19.29 1.39
CA THR A 132 -4.50 18.71 2.44
C THR A 132 -4.28 17.21 2.27
N THR A 133 -5.27 16.44 1.81
CA THR A 133 -5.08 15.01 1.54
C THR A 133 -4.18 14.79 0.34
N LEU A 134 -4.38 15.53 -0.75
CA LEU A 134 -3.55 15.40 -1.96
C LEU A 134 -2.09 15.78 -1.72
N ASN A 135 -1.83 16.82 -0.92
CA ASN A 135 -0.47 17.19 -0.53
C ASN A 135 0.21 16.10 0.33
N GLU A 136 -0.55 15.41 1.18
CA GLU A 136 -0.03 14.28 1.95
C GLU A 136 0.21 13.06 1.07
N THR A 137 -0.68 12.80 0.10
CA THR A 137 -0.51 11.75 -0.92
C THR A 137 0.80 11.92 -1.67
N VAL A 138 1.03 13.09 -2.31
CA VAL A 138 2.27 13.30 -3.08
C VAL A 138 3.52 13.23 -2.20
N ARG A 139 3.44 13.68 -0.94
CA ARG A 139 4.55 13.56 0.01
C ARG A 139 4.87 12.09 0.30
N LEU A 140 3.84 11.28 0.54
CA LEU A 140 3.97 9.85 0.82
C LEU A 140 4.55 9.10 -0.37
N GLU A 141 4.04 9.34 -1.58
CA GLU A 141 4.56 8.76 -2.83
C GLU A 141 6.04 9.09 -3.06
N ASN A 142 6.44 10.34 -2.83
CA ASN A 142 7.84 10.73 -2.92
C ASN A 142 8.71 9.99 -1.89
N CYS A 143 8.23 9.84 -0.64
CA CYS A 143 8.96 9.06 0.37
C CYS A 143 9.12 7.58 -0.03
N VAL A 144 8.07 6.96 -0.57
CA VAL A 144 8.12 5.57 -1.08
C VAL A 144 9.11 5.48 -2.24
N SER A 145 9.04 6.40 -3.21
CA SER A 145 9.94 6.45 -4.36
C SER A 145 11.41 6.66 -3.97
N GLU A 146 11.68 7.49 -2.97
CA GLU A 146 13.02 7.71 -2.41
C GLU A 146 13.54 6.45 -1.72
N SER A 147 12.68 5.74 -0.97
CA SER A 147 13.00 4.47 -0.32
C SER A 147 13.34 3.38 -1.34
N LEU A 148 12.55 3.24 -2.42
CA LEU A 148 12.85 2.34 -3.54
C LEU A 148 14.18 2.69 -4.22
N SER A 149 14.46 3.98 -4.41
CA SER A 149 15.75 4.43 -4.97
C SER A 149 16.93 4.09 -4.05
N ALA A 150 16.75 4.16 -2.73
CA ALA A 150 17.76 3.75 -1.77
C ALA A 150 17.98 2.23 -1.80
N LEU A 151 16.90 1.44 -1.89
CA LEU A 151 16.96 -0.01 -2.06
C LEU A 151 17.68 -0.39 -3.37
N TYR A 152 17.40 0.29 -4.48
CA TYR A 152 18.11 0.11 -5.74
C TYR A 152 19.62 0.31 -5.58
N ARG A 153 20.04 1.44 -4.99
CA ARG A 153 21.47 1.74 -4.78
C ARG A 153 22.15 0.71 -3.87
N LEU A 154 21.43 0.18 -2.88
CA LEU A 154 21.93 -0.88 -2.02
C LEU A 154 22.13 -2.18 -2.81
N ALA A 155 21.15 -2.57 -3.62
CA ALA A 155 21.26 -3.75 -4.49
C ALA A 155 22.43 -3.61 -5.47
N GLU A 156 22.57 -2.45 -6.12
CA GLU A 156 23.66 -2.14 -7.03
C GLU A 156 25.03 -2.23 -6.34
N LYS A 157 25.17 -1.66 -5.14
CA LYS A 157 26.39 -1.76 -4.32
C LYS A 157 26.80 -3.21 -4.02
N HIS A 158 25.83 -4.11 -3.91
CA HIS A 158 26.05 -5.55 -3.69
C HIS A 158 26.10 -6.37 -4.98
N ASN A 159 26.10 -5.73 -6.16
CA ASN A 159 26.05 -6.36 -7.47
C ASN A 159 24.84 -7.30 -7.65
N ASP A 160 23.72 -7.01 -6.99
CA ASP A 160 22.48 -7.78 -7.12
C ASP A 160 21.66 -7.29 -8.33
N VAL A 161 22.12 -7.68 -9.52
CA VAL A 161 21.55 -7.26 -10.81
C VAL A 161 20.07 -7.64 -10.94
N VAL A 162 19.67 -8.77 -10.35
CA VAL A 162 18.29 -9.26 -10.42
C VAL A 162 17.36 -8.40 -9.56
N THR A 163 17.85 -7.90 -8.42
CA THR A 163 17.07 -6.98 -7.56
C THR A 163 16.99 -5.59 -8.17
N THR A 164 18.08 -5.08 -8.74
CA THR A 164 18.05 -3.76 -9.42
C THR A 164 17.05 -3.76 -10.58
N GLU A 165 17.07 -4.81 -11.42
CA GLU A 165 16.13 -4.94 -12.54
C GLU A 165 14.68 -5.02 -12.05
N PHE A 166 14.40 -5.84 -11.03
CA PHE A 166 13.07 -5.97 -10.46
C PHE A 166 12.52 -4.64 -9.92
N ILE A 167 13.34 -3.88 -9.18
CA ILE A 167 12.93 -2.57 -8.64
C ILE A 167 12.63 -1.57 -9.76
N VAL A 168 13.46 -1.52 -10.80
CA VAL A 168 13.26 -0.59 -11.92
C VAL A 168 11.97 -0.93 -12.67
N THR A 169 11.84 -2.19 -13.08
CA THR A 169 10.77 -2.63 -13.98
C THR A 169 9.41 -2.65 -13.30
N GLU A 170 9.33 -3.13 -12.05
CA GLU A 170 8.04 -3.31 -11.36
C GLU A 170 7.65 -2.12 -10.48
N PHE A 171 8.57 -1.23 -10.08
CA PHE A 171 8.26 -0.16 -9.12
C PHE A 171 8.64 1.24 -9.59
N LEU A 172 9.91 1.50 -9.95
CA LEU A 172 10.34 2.88 -10.23
C LEU A 172 9.64 3.49 -11.46
N ASN A 173 9.39 2.70 -12.50
CA ASN A 173 8.62 3.16 -13.65
C ASN A 173 7.16 3.48 -13.27
N GLU A 174 6.55 2.67 -12.41
CA GLU A 174 5.18 2.87 -11.94
C GLU A 174 5.08 4.10 -11.03
N GLN A 175 6.04 4.31 -10.12
CA GLN A 175 6.08 5.50 -9.26
C GLN A 175 6.11 6.80 -10.06
N ILE A 176 6.83 6.85 -11.19
CA ILE A 176 6.87 8.05 -12.05
C ILE A 176 5.47 8.39 -12.58
N GLU A 177 4.73 7.39 -13.05
CA GLU A 177 3.38 7.58 -13.58
C GLU A 177 2.37 7.89 -12.46
N SER A 178 2.43 7.18 -11.32
CA SER A 178 1.57 7.44 -10.16
C SER A 178 1.74 8.86 -9.61
N ILE A 179 2.98 9.29 -9.37
CA ILE A 179 3.30 10.65 -8.91
C ILE A 179 2.81 11.70 -9.93
N ARG A 180 2.95 11.43 -11.23
CA ARG A 180 2.42 12.30 -12.28
C ARG A 180 0.89 12.39 -12.21
N GLU A 181 0.18 11.28 -12.05
CA GLU A 181 -1.29 11.28 -11.93
C GLU A 181 -1.75 12.12 -10.71
N VAL A 182 -1.10 11.94 -9.56
CA VAL A 182 -1.41 12.71 -8.34
C VAL A 182 -1.13 14.20 -8.55
N ASN A 183 -0.01 14.56 -9.19
CA ASN A 183 0.32 15.96 -9.49
C ASN A 183 -0.67 16.61 -10.47
N LEU A 184 -1.14 15.87 -11.48
CA LEU A 184 -2.19 16.34 -12.38
C LEU A 184 -3.51 16.55 -11.62
N LEU A 185 -3.86 15.65 -10.70
CA LEU A 185 -5.04 15.80 -9.85
C LEU A 185 -4.93 17.03 -8.94
N ILE A 186 -3.75 17.30 -8.35
CA ILE A 186 -3.48 18.50 -7.55
C ILE A 186 -3.65 19.77 -8.41
N ALA A 187 -3.09 19.79 -9.62
CA ALA A 187 -3.22 20.94 -10.52
C ALA A 187 -4.69 21.22 -10.85
N ARG A 188 -5.46 20.17 -11.16
CA ARG A 188 -6.90 20.28 -11.42
C ARG A 188 -7.68 20.74 -10.19
N TRP A 189 -7.37 20.20 -9.01
CA TRP A 189 -7.96 20.62 -7.74
C TRP A 189 -7.77 22.12 -7.50
N ARG A 190 -6.56 22.66 -7.67
CA ARG A 190 -6.26 24.09 -7.49
C ARG A 190 -7.08 25.02 -8.38
N THR A 191 -7.50 24.54 -9.56
CA THR A 191 -8.41 25.27 -10.45
C THR A 191 -9.87 25.12 -10.01
N LEU A 192 -10.29 23.89 -9.71
CA LEU A 192 -11.68 23.56 -9.43
C LEU A 192 -12.16 23.98 -8.04
N GLU A 193 -11.26 24.10 -7.05
CA GLU A 193 -11.62 24.55 -5.69
C GLU A 193 -12.21 25.97 -5.68
N LYS A 194 -11.83 26.81 -6.66
CA LYS A 194 -12.29 28.21 -6.80
C LYS A 194 -13.53 28.33 -7.69
N THR A 195 -13.95 27.24 -8.33
CA THR A 195 -15.03 27.23 -9.30
C THR A 195 -16.34 26.79 -8.65
N PRO A 196 -17.47 27.47 -8.89
CA PRO A 196 -18.78 27.00 -8.45
C PRO A 196 -19.01 25.54 -8.91
N ASN A 197 -19.43 24.66 -8.00
CA ASN A 197 -19.62 23.22 -8.22
C ASN A 197 -18.36 22.42 -8.60
N GLY A 198 -17.16 23.00 -8.60
CA GLY A 198 -15.93 22.30 -9.04
C GLY A 198 -15.61 21.07 -8.21
N VAL A 199 -15.81 21.13 -6.88
CA VAL A 199 -15.65 19.99 -5.98
C VAL A 199 -16.60 18.84 -6.33
N TYR A 200 -17.88 19.16 -6.59
CA TYR A 200 -18.88 18.17 -6.96
C TYR A 200 -18.54 17.49 -8.29
N LEU A 201 -18.12 18.27 -9.30
CA LEU A 201 -17.72 17.75 -10.60
C LEU A 201 -16.53 16.80 -10.49
N LEU A 202 -15.48 17.20 -9.78
CA LEU A 202 -14.29 16.37 -9.58
C LEU A 202 -14.63 15.08 -8.82
N ASN A 203 -15.42 15.18 -7.75
CA ASN A 203 -15.86 14.01 -6.99
C ASN A 203 -16.65 13.04 -7.89
N ARG A 204 -17.59 13.54 -8.69
CA ARG A 204 -18.40 12.70 -9.59
C ARG A 204 -17.57 12.01 -10.67
N GLU A 205 -16.55 12.69 -11.19
CA GLU A 205 -15.61 12.08 -12.13
C GLU A 205 -14.83 10.93 -11.48
N LEU A 206 -14.32 11.14 -10.26
CA LEU A 206 -13.61 10.09 -9.52
C LEU A 206 -14.53 8.90 -9.21
N GLU A 207 -15.81 9.13 -8.88
CA GLU A 207 -16.78 8.03 -8.71
C GLU A 207 -17.00 7.22 -9.99
N HIS A 208 -16.91 7.86 -11.15
CA HIS A 208 -17.03 7.18 -12.43
C HIS A 208 -15.75 6.42 -12.82
N LYS A 209 -14.58 7.02 -12.57
CA LYS A 209 -13.25 6.38 -12.81
C LYS A 209 -13.08 5.17 -11.91
N PHE A 210 -13.32 5.32 -10.61
CA PHE A 210 -13.16 4.27 -9.60
C PHE A 210 -14.53 3.70 -9.24
N LYS A 211 -14.88 2.57 -9.87
CA LYS A 211 -16.11 1.84 -9.56
C LYS A 211 -15.92 0.99 -8.30
N ALA A 212 -17.00 0.87 -7.53
CA ALA A 212 -17.06 -0.01 -6.37
C ALA A 212 -17.22 -1.48 -6.79
#